data_AF-A0AAW4WVY1-F1
#
_entry.id   AF-A0AAW4WVY1-F1
#
_cell.length_a   1.000
_cell.length_b   1.000
_cell.length_c   1.000
_cell.angle_alpha   90.00
_cell.angle_beta   90.00
_cell.angle_gamma   90.00
#
_symmetry.space_group_name_H-M   'P 1'
#
loop_
_entity.id
_entity.type
_entity.pdbx_description
1 polymer ?
#
loop_
_entity_poly.entity_id
_entity_poly.type
_entity_poly.pdbx_seq_one_letter_code
_entity_poly.pdbx_strand_id
1 'polypeptide(L)' 'MILVTTTPSVDGYTITNYQGIVFGEVVSGVNMFKDLGAGLRNMFGGRSQGYEEELMRA' A
#
# COMPACT_ATOMS: atom_id res chain seq x y z
N MET A 1 -12.01 13.90 -9.64
CA MET A 1 -10.64 13.81 -9.11
C MET A 1 -10.72 13.87 -7.60
N ILE A 2 -10.04 12.98 -6.88
CA ILE A 2 -10.01 12.94 -5.41
C ILE A 2 -8.59 13.36 -4.98
N LEU A 3 -8.48 14.31 -4.05
CA LEU A 3 -7.20 14.74 -3.46
C LEU A 3 -7.01 14.03 -2.13
N VAL A 4 -5.88 13.34 -1.97
CA VAL A 4 -5.48 12.67 -0.72
C VAL A 4 -4.17 13.29 -0.27
N THR A 5 -4.10 13.74 0.98
CA THR A 5 -2.91 14.34 1.56
C THR A 5 -2.70 13.84 2.98
N THR A 6 -1.44 13.86 3.43
CA THR A 6 -1.05 13.62 4.83
C THR A 6 -0.93 14.92 5.63
N THR A 7 -1.13 16.07 4.99
CA THR A 7 -1.17 17.38 5.66
C THR A 7 -2.56 17.67 6.25
N PRO A 8 -2.64 18.45 7.34
CA PRO A 8 -3.93 18.81 7.94
C PRO A 8 -4.74 19.83 7.10
N SER A 9 -4.09 20.50 6.15
CA SER A 9 -4.68 21.53 5.28
C SER A 9 -4.08 21.49 3.87
N VAL A 10 -4.75 22.13 2.93
CA VAL A 10 -4.32 22.26 1.53
C VAL A 10 -4.30 23.74 1.16
N ASP A 11 -3.16 24.24 0.70
CA ASP A 11 -2.99 25.64 0.32
C ASP A 11 -3.91 26.02 -0.85
N GLY A 12 -4.56 27.19 -0.76
CA GLY A 12 -5.52 27.66 -1.75
C GLY A 12 -6.91 27.00 -1.67
N TYR A 13 -7.13 26.09 -0.70
CA TYR A 13 -8.43 25.47 -0.46
C TYR A 13 -8.91 25.74 0.96
N THR A 14 -10.23 25.76 1.13
CA THR A 14 -10.88 25.86 2.45
C THR A 14 -11.76 24.64 2.67
N ILE A 15 -11.55 23.96 3.80
CA ILE A 15 -12.38 22.82 4.22
C ILE A 15 -13.74 23.38 4.66
N THR A 16 -14.81 23.02 3.95
CA THR A 16 -16.17 23.47 4.29
C THR A 16 -16.82 22.56 5.33
N ASN A 17 -16.61 21.25 5.22
CA ASN A 17 -17.19 20.24 6.10
C ASN A 17 -16.16 19.15 6.45
N TYR A 18 -16.16 18.70 7.71
CA TYR A 18 -15.43 17.51 8.16
C TYR A 18 -16.38 16.32 8.24
N GLN A 19 -16.06 15.22 7.55
CA GLN A 19 -16.93 14.04 7.42
C GLN A 19 -16.60 12.92 8.42
N GLY A 20 -15.74 13.19 9.41
CA GLY A 20 -15.22 12.18 10.34
C GLY A 20 -13.97 11.47 9.79
N ILE A 21 -13.44 10.56 10.61
CA ILE A 21 -12.21 9.81 10.31
C ILE A 21 -12.56 8.56 9.49
N VAL A 22 -11.77 8.29 8.45
CA VAL A 22 -11.88 7.09 7.63
C VAL A 22 -10.64 6.21 7.80
N PHE A 23 -10.83 4.90 7.76
CA PHE A 23 -9.77 3.90 7.87
C PHE A 23 -9.87 2.89 6.73
N GLY A 24 -8.73 2.47 6.19
CA GLY A 24 -8.59 1.38 5.24
C GLY A 24 -7.46 0.48 5.70
N GLU A 25 -7.75 -0.81 5.88
CA GLU A 25 -6.78 -1.84 6.23
C GLU A 25 -6.80 -2.90 5.14
N VAL A 26 -5.62 -3.42 4.78
CA VAL A 26 -5.51 -4.54 3.84
C VAL A 26 -4.78 -5.69 4.51
N VAL A 27 -5.45 -6.84 4.53
CA VAL A 27 -4.97 -8.08 5.12
C VAL A 27 -4.56 -9.03 4.00
N SER A 28 -3.25 -9.14 3.75
CA SER A 28 -2.72 -10.09 2.77
C SER A 28 -2.65 -11.49 3.39
N GLY A 29 -3.42 -12.44 2.83
CA GLY A 29 -3.55 -13.81 3.31
C GLY A 29 -2.48 -14.78 2.79
N VAL A 30 -2.55 -16.02 3.29
CA VAL A 30 -1.64 -17.19 3.16
C VAL A 30 -0.97 -17.41 1.79
N ASN A 31 -1.53 -16.92 0.68
CA ASN A 31 -0.90 -17.00 -0.64
C ASN A 31 0.43 -16.22 -0.73
N MET A 32 0.57 -15.08 -0.03
CA MET A 32 1.84 -14.34 0.06
C MET A 32 2.98 -15.22 0.63
N PHE A 33 2.67 -16.12 1.57
CA PHE A 33 3.68 -17.02 2.17
C PHE A 33 4.13 -18.10 1.17
N LYS A 34 3.21 -18.58 0.32
CA LYS A 34 3.50 -19.56 -0.73
C LYS A 34 4.27 -18.91 -1.89
N ASP A 35 3.92 -17.68 -2.24
CA ASP A 35 4.58 -16.88 -3.27
C ASP A 35 5.96 -16.37 -2.80
N LEU A 36 6.12 -16.10 -1.50
CA LEU A 36 7.41 -15.90 -0.83
C LEU A 36 8.27 -17.17 -0.84
N GLY A 37 7.70 -18.34 -0.52
CA GLY A 37 8.44 -19.61 -0.57
C GLY A 37 8.92 -19.97 -1.98
N ALA A 38 8.11 -19.68 -3.00
CA ALA A 38 8.47 -19.85 -4.41
C ALA A 38 9.44 -18.76 -4.91
N GLY A 39 9.26 -17.52 -4.46
CA GLY A 39 10.09 -16.36 -4.79
C GLY A 39 11.47 -16.42 -4.14
N LEU A 40 11.57 -16.85 -2.87
CA LEU A 40 12.84 -17.09 -2.17
C LEU A 40 13.68 -18.17 -2.85
N ARG A 41 13.03 -19.20 -3.40
CA ARG A 41 13.71 -20.23 -4.22
C ARG A 41 14.32 -19.65 -5.50
N ASN A 42 13.74 -18.58 -6.05
CA ASN A 42 14.28 -17.82 -7.19
C ASN A 42 15.23 -16.67 -6.77
N MET A 43 15.13 -16.15 -5.54
CA MET A 43 15.93 -15.01 -5.05
C MET A 43 17.39 -15.35 -4.70
N PHE A 44 17.76 -16.63 -4.57
CA PHE A 44 19.18 -17.00 -4.54
C PHE A 44 19.91 -16.68 -5.88
N GLY A 45 19.18 -16.20 -6.90
CA GLY A 45 19.70 -15.75 -8.19
C GLY A 45 19.33 -14.30 -8.55
N GLY A 46 19.60 -13.32 -7.68
CA GLY A 46 19.80 -11.93 -8.10
C GLY A 46 18.55 -11.04 -8.21
N ARG A 47 18.47 -10.05 -7.29
CA ARG A 47 17.65 -8.82 -7.30
C ARG A 47 16.12 -8.97 -7.11
N SER A 48 15.73 -9.02 -5.83
CA SER A 48 14.71 -8.20 -5.14
C SER A 48 13.52 -7.58 -5.92
N GLN A 49 12.86 -8.29 -6.83
CA GLN A 49 11.72 -7.74 -7.59
C GLN A 49 10.34 -8.12 -7.03
N GLY A 50 10.22 -9.22 -6.27
CA GLY A 50 8.92 -9.77 -5.85
C GLY A 50 8.21 -9.00 -4.72
N TYR A 51 8.95 -8.28 -3.88
CA TYR A 51 8.38 -7.64 -2.67
C TYR A 51 7.66 -6.30 -2.94
N GLU A 52 8.10 -5.51 -3.92
CA GLU A 52 7.53 -4.18 -4.18
C GLU A 52 6.13 -4.25 -4.80
N GLU A 53 5.86 -5.27 -5.63
CA GLU A 53 4.57 -5.41 -6.32
C GLU A 53 3.42 -5.79 -5.38
N GLU A 54 3.68 -6.62 -4.37
CA GLU A 54 2.66 -7.01 -3.39
C GLU A 54 2.36 -5.86 -2.42
N LEU A 55 3.38 -5.09 -2.00
CA LEU A 55 3.20 -3.92 -1.14
C LEU A 55 2.45 -2.78 -1.82
N MET A 56 2.53 -2.64 -3.16
CA MET A 56 1.74 -1.65 -3.89
C MET A 56 0.29 -2.08 -4.17
N ARG A 57 -0.02 -3.37 -4.02
CA ARG A 57 -1.38 -3.91 -4.23
C ARG A 57 -2.17 -4.07 -2.94
N ALA A 58 -1.49 -4.14 -1.80
CA ALA A 58 -2.09 -4.03 -0.47
C ALA A 58 -2.43 -2.57 -0.16
#